data_AF-A0A7X9CDX0-F1
#
_entry.id   AF-A0A7X9CDX0-F1
#
_cell.length_a   1.000
_cell.length_b   1.000
_cell.length_c   1.000
_cell.angle_alpha   90.00
_cell.angle_beta   90.00
_cell.angle_gamma   90.00
#
_symmetry.space_group_name_H-M   'P 1'
#
loop_
_entity.id
_entity.type
_entity.pdbx_description
1 polymer ?
#
loop_
_entity_poly.entity_id
_entity_poly.type
_entity_poly.pdbx_seq_one_letter_code
_entity_poly.pdbx_strand_id
1 'polypeptide(L)'
;MYNINKELGDKMKYINEVLENKYKGLLSMDRDFFRNFLEENIGPIKKLGKLNKEELHYYLEQGGIVAVDGSSNKMGGAPPHFIEIYQGLAKSTLHKDKPIYKADFYTPLYDQRDGEEESSIRREKLSTIEIEAALGAIEELKPYAIIMDGSLIRYDIDSYKKWLELRTKCEEKGIILVGVIKDIKTDIIGEALKNDKSLEINELFYDRELLYGKLEYGEVIPIYRD
;
A
#
# COMPACT_ATOMS: atom_id res chain seq x y z
N MET A 1 10.50 -39.91 -13.02
CA MET A 1 10.84 -38.54 -13.49
C MET A 1 9.86 -38.19 -14.60
N TYR A 2 9.00 -37.20 -14.38
CA TYR A 2 8.09 -36.74 -15.43
C TYR A 2 8.92 -36.09 -16.55
N ASN A 3 8.81 -36.63 -17.76
CA ASN A 3 9.46 -36.05 -18.93
C ASN A 3 8.71 -34.77 -19.29
N ILE A 4 9.33 -33.61 -19.06
CA ILE A 4 8.75 -32.32 -19.47
C ILE A 4 8.52 -32.34 -20.97
N ASN A 5 7.36 -31.85 -21.42
CA ASN A 5 7.04 -31.70 -22.83
C ASN A 5 8.14 -30.86 -23.53
N LYS A 6 8.67 -31.35 -24.64
CA LYS A 6 9.80 -30.72 -25.34
C LYS A 6 9.50 -29.29 -25.80
N GLU A 7 8.30 -29.06 -26.33
CA GLU A 7 7.86 -27.72 -26.75
C GLU A 7 7.82 -26.75 -25.56
N LEU A 8 7.30 -27.20 -24.42
CA LEU A 8 7.34 -26.41 -23.19
C LEU A 8 8.79 -26.08 -22.78
N GLY A 9 9.69 -27.08 -22.82
CA GLY A 9 11.10 -26.88 -22.53
C GLY A 9 11.78 -25.86 -23.44
N ASP A 10 11.51 -25.94 -24.75
CA ASP A 10 12.06 -25.03 -25.75
C ASP A 10 11.49 -23.60 -25.59
N LYS A 11 10.18 -23.47 -25.28
CA LYS A 11 9.56 -22.17 -24.96
C LYS A 11 10.13 -21.55 -23.69
N MET A 12 10.40 -22.34 -22.65
CA MET A 12 11.03 -21.83 -21.42
C MET A 12 12.43 -21.28 -21.67
N LYS A 13 13.25 -21.96 -22.49
CA LYS A 13 14.58 -21.46 -22.88
C LYS A 13 14.49 -20.15 -23.66
N TYR A 14 13.60 -20.11 -24.66
CA TYR A 14 13.38 -18.90 -25.45
C TYR A 14 12.94 -17.72 -24.59
N ILE A 15 12.02 -17.93 -23.64
CA ILE A 15 11.60 -16.90 -22.69
C ILE A 15 12.79 -16.44 -21.85
N ASN A 16 13.62 -17.35 -21.35
CA ASN A 16 14.80 -16.97 -20.56
C ASN A 16 15.76 -16.08 -21.36
N GLU A 17 16.05 -16.44 -22.62
CA GLU A 17 16.89 -15.62 -23.51
C GLU A 17 16.28 -14.23 -23.77
N VAL A 18 14.96 -14.15 -23.99
CA VAL A 18 14.26 -12.87 -24.18
C VAL A 18 14.36 -12.01 -22.91
N LEU A 19 14.16 -12.59 -21.73
CA LEU A 19 14.22 -11.87 -20.46
C LEU A 19 15.64 -11.42 -20.12
N GLU A 20 16.64 -12.30 -20.27
CA GLU A 20 18.05 -11.96 -20.04
C GLU A 20 18.51 -10.80 -20.93
N ASN A 21 18.15 -10.83 -22.21
CA ASN A 21 18.49 -9.76 -23.15
C ASN A 21 17.75 -8.46 -22.81
N LYS A 22 16.45 -8.54 -22.49
CA LYS A 22 15.63 -7.37 -22.15
C LYS A 22 16.09 -6.69 -20.87
N TYR A 23 16.50 -7.47 -19.87
CA TYR A 23 16.86 -6.98 -18.54
C TYR A 23 18.37 -6.92 -18.30
N LYS A 24 19.19 -7.10 -19.33
CA LYS A 24 20.65 -7.20 -19.22
C LYS A 24 21.28 -6.06 -18.41
N GLY A 25 20.92 -4.80 -18.69
CA GLY A 25 21.45 -3.63 -17.98
C GLY A 25 21.12 -3.61 -16.50
N LEU A 26 19.91 -4.04 -16.12
CA LEU A 26 19.49 -4.17 -14.73
C LEU A 26 20.15 -5.37 -14.04
N LEU A 27 20.19 -6.52 -14.69
CA LEU A 27 20.77 -7.76 -14.15
C LEU A 27 22.28 -7.67 -13.98
N SER A 28 22.96 -6.88 -14.82
CA SER A 28 24.40 -6.60 -14.68
C SER A 28 24.74 -5.62 -13.56
N MET A 29 23.72 -4.96 -12.98
CA MET A 29 23.95 -3.93 -11.99
C MET A 29 24.32 -4.54 -10.64
N ASP A 30 25.55 -4.24 -10.20
CA ASP A 30 26.03 -4.63 -8.89
C ASP A 30 25.20 -3.97 -7.78
N ARG A 31 25.08 -4.67 -6.64
CA ARG A 31 24.29 -4.20 -5.49
C ARG A 31 24.85 -2.91 -4.91
N ASP A 32 26.17 -2.77 -4.80
CA ASP A 32 26.79 -1.59 -4.21
C ASP A 32 26.65 -0.40 -5.15
N PHE A 33 26.81 -0.61 -6.46
CA PHE A 33 26.51 0.42 -7.46
C PHE A 33 25.06 0.92 -7.34
N PHE A 34 24.08 0.00 -7.31
CA PHE A 34 22.67 0.39 -7.22
C PHE A 34 22.38 1.14 -5.92
N ARG A 35 22.96 0.72 -4.80
CA ARG A 35 22.79 1.42 -3.52
C ARG A 35 23.38 2.82 -3.53
N ASN A 36 24.57 3.00 -4.09
CA ASN A 36 25.18 4.32 -4.27
C ASN A 36 24.30 5.21 -5.16
N PHE A 37 23.77 4.65 -6.26
CA PHE A 37 22.84 5.36 -7.14
C PHE A 37 21.60 5.85 -6.38
N LEU A 38 21.01 5.01 -5.52
CA LEU A 38 19.87 5.40 -4.69
C LEU A 38 20.21 6.58 -3.77
N GLU A 39 21.35 6.53 -3.09
CA GLU A 39 21.76 7.59 -2.16
C GLU A 39 22.06 8.91 -2.86
N GLU A 40 22.60 8.87 -4.08
CA GLU A 40 22.93 10.05 -4.88
C GLU A 40 21.71 10.69 -5.56
N ASN A 41 20.73 9.89 -6.00
CA ASN A 41 19.67 10.37 -6.90
C ASN A 41 18.26 10.32 -6.29
N ILE A 42 18.03 9.49 -5.26
CA ILE A 42 16.68 9.23 -4.72
C ILE A 42 16.56 9.68 -3.26
N GLY A 43 17.48 9.23 -2.40
CA GLY A 43 17.48 9.55 -0.99
C GLY A 43 18.39 8.63 -0.17
N PRO A 44 18.79 9.06 1.03
CA PRO A 44 19.75 8.33 1.86
C PRO A 44 19.18 7.00 2.36
N ILE A 45 19.97 5.92 2.34
CA ILE A 45 19.54 4.66 2.92
C ILE A 45 19.72 4.74 4.44
N LYS A 46 18.61 4.76 5.17
CA LYS A 46 18.61 4.85 6.64
C LYS A 46 18.21 3.52 7.25
N LYS A 47 18.88 3.12 8.34
CA LYS A 47 18.49 1.97 9.14
C LYS A 47 17.61 2.39 10.31
N LEU A 48 16.38 1.94 10.34
CA LEU A 48 15.46 2.17 11.45
C LEU A 48 15.83 1.28 12.64
N GLY A 49 15.94 1.92 13.81
CA GLY A 49 16.03 1.23 15.09
C GLY A 49 14.64 0.74 15.53
N LYS A 50 14.61 -0.35 16.29
CA LYS A 50 13.40 -0.73 17.03
C LYS A 50 13.23 0.21 18.21
N LEU A 51 12.00 0.64 18.46
CA LEU A 51 11.67 1.36 19.67
C LEU A 51 11.93 0.47 20.90
N ASN A 52 12.56 1.05 21.91
CA ASN A 52 12.75 0.42 23.21
C ASN A 52 11.46 0.44 24.04
N LYS A 53 11.48 -0.14 25.24
CA LYS A 53 10.27 -0.27 26.07
C LYS A 53 9.77 1.09 26.54
N GLU A 54 10.68 1.99 26.88
CA GLU A 54 10.38 3.34 27.36
C GLU A 54 9.69 4.17 26.26
N GLU A 55 10.20 4.10 25.03
CA GLU A 55 9.61 4.74 23.84
C GLU A 55 8.22 4.14 23.52
N LEU A 56 8.08 2.82 23.55
CA LEU A 56 6.79 2.17 23.35
C LEU A 56 5.77 2.54 24.44
N HIS A 57 6.22 2.67 25.69
CA HIS A 57 5.36 3.07 26.80
C HIS A 57 4.90 4.52 26.64
N TYR A 58 5.79 5.42 26.25
CA TYR A 58 5.47 6.81 25.95
C TYR A 58 4.31 6.90 24.93
N TYR A 59 4.37 6.18 23.81
CA TYR A 59 3.28 6.22 22.82
C TYR A 59 1.97 5.60 23.32
N LEU A 60 2.04 4.60 24.21
CA LEU A 60 0.84 4.06 24.86
C LEU A 60 0.19 5.09 25.79
N GLU A 61 0.97 5.84 26.56
CA GLU A 61 0.48 6.91 27.43
C GLU A 61 -0.14 8.07 26.64
N GLN A 62 0.33 8.32 25.41
CA GLN A 62 -0.25 9.32 24.50
C GLN A 62 -1.57 8.88 23.83
N GLY A 63 -2.12 7.71 24.19
CA GLY A 63 -3.37 7.18 23.62
C GLY A 63 -3.17 5.94 22.74
N GLY A 64 -1.93 5.49 22.54
CA GLY A 64 -1.60 4.32 21.75
C GLY A 64 -1.78 4.53 20.25
N ILE A 65 -1.56 3.46 19.49
CA ILE A 65 -1.65 3.44 18.04
C ILE A 65 -2.88 2.62 17.66
N VAL A 66 -3.63 3.12 16.68
CA VAL A 66 -4.73 2.38 16.06
C VAL A 66 -4.31 1.94 14.66
N ALA A 67 -4.54 0.68 14.33
CA ALA A 67 -4.43 0.17 12.97
C ALA A 67 -5.83 -0.10 12.40
N VAL A 68 -6.04 0.26 11.14
CA VAL A 68 -7.33 0.18 10.45
C VAL A 68 -7.16 -0.60 9.15
N ASP A 69 -8.07 -1.54 8.93
CA ASP A 69 -8.15 -2.34 7.71
C ASP A 69 -9.62 -2.62 7.36
N GLY A 70 -9.87 -2.96 6.11
CA GLY A 70 -11.18 -3.23 5.55
C GLY A 70 -11.21 -4.54 4.78
N SER A 71 -12.36 -5.19 4.76
CA SER A 71 -12.56 -6.39 3.94
C SER A 71 -13.93 -6.35 3.28
N SER A 72 -14.05 -7.03 2.14
CA SER A 72 -15.34 -7.29 1.49
C SER A 72 -15.50 -8.75 1.13
N ASN A 73 -16.75 -9.22 1.13
CA ASN A 73 -17.13 -10.55 0.67
C ASN A 73 -18.31 -10.44 -0.29
N LYS A 74 -18.19 -11.03 -1.48
CA LYS A 74 -19.23 -11.05 -2.52
C LYS A 74 -19.88 -12.42 -2.61
N MET A 75 -21.21 -12.45 -2.69
CA MET A 75 -22.02 -13.65 -2.88
C MET A 75 -23.03 -13.41 -4.01
N GLY A 76 -23.22 -14.40 -4.89
CA GLY A 76 -24.15 -14.34 -6.01
C GLY A 76 -23.48 -14.49 -7.37
N GLY A 77 -24.23 -14.18 -8.44
CA GLY A 77 -23.83 -14.35 -9.83
C GLY A 77 -23.36 -13.05 -10.50
N ALA A 78 -23.63 -12.93 -11.80
CA ALA A 78 -23.38 -11.71 -12.56
C ALA A 78 -24.33 -10.56 -12.13
N PRO A 79 -23.97 -9.29 -12.37
CA PRO A 79 -24.88 -8.16 -12.16
C PRO A 79 -26.23 -8.37 -12.85
N PRO A 80 -27.36 -7.96 -12.23
CA PRO A 80 -27.48 -7.31 -10.93
C PRO A 80 -27.56 -8.29 -9.73
N HIS A 81 -27.39 -9.60 -9.95
CA HIS A 81 -27.76 -10.65 -9.00
C HIS A 81 -26.63 -11.04 -8.03
N PHE A 82 -26.11 -10.06 -7.30
CA PHE A 82 -25.15 -10.29 -6.22
C PHE A 82 -25.35 -9.33 -5.05
N ILE A 83 -24.77 -9.71 -3.91
CA ILE A 83 -24.58 -8.86 -2.73
C ILE A 83 -23.11 -8.87 -2.34
N GLU A 84 -22.58 -7.72 -1.97
CA GLU A 84 -21.26 -7.58 -1.38
C GLU A 84 -21.39 -6.94 0.01
N ILE A 85 -20.72 -7.51 1.00
CA ILE A 85 -20.73 -7.05 2.39
C ILE A 85 -19.34 -6.53 2.71
N TYR A 86 -19.26 -5.35 3.31
CA TYR A 86 -18.03 -4.68 3.70
C TYR A 86 -17.94 -4.60 5.21
N GLN A 87 -16.74 -4.76 5.76
CA GLN A 87 -16.46 -4.52 7.17
C GLN A 87 -15.14 -3.78 7.32
N GLY A 88 -15.19 -2.61 7.97
CA GLY A 88 -14.03 -1.88 8.47
C GLY A 88 -13.78 -2.23 9.93
N LEU A 89 -12.50 -2.34 10.30
CA LEU A 89 -12.05 -2.67 11.65
C LEU A 89 -10.92 -1.75 12.06
N ALA A 90 -11.06 -1.08 13.21
CA ALA A 90 -9.97 -0.39 13.88
C ALA A 90 -9.61 -1.10 15.20
N LYS A 91 -8.31 -1.38 15.40
CA LYS A 91 -7.78 -1.99 16.64
C LYS A 91 -6.71 -1.11 17.28
N SER A 92 -6.84 -0.90 18.58
CA SER A 92 -5.89 -0.11 19.37
C SER A 92 -4.85 -0.98 20.08
N THR A 93 -3.62 -0.49 20.20
CA THR A 93 -2.59 -1.08 21.05
C THR A 93 -2.91 -0.94 22.55
N LEU A 94 -3.63 0.11 22.93
CA LEU A 94 -4.02 0.41 24.31
C LEU A 94 -5.36 -0.25 24.68
N HIS A 95 -6.36 -0.13 23.80
CA HIS A 95 -7.72 -0.63 24.01
C HIS A 95 -8.01 -1.90 23.21
N LYS A 96 -7.22 -2.96 23.46
CA LYS A 96 -7.25 -4.20 22.66
C LYS A 96 -8.62 -4.90 22.62
N ASP A 97 -9.39 -4.80 23.69
CA ASP A 97 -10.71 -5.44 23.84
C ASP A 97 -11.86 -4.55 23.34
N LYS A 98 -11.57 -3.38 22.77
CA LYS A 98 -12.55 -2.44 22.23
C LYS A 98 -12.30 -2.17 20.74
N PRO A 99 -12.40 -3.20 19.87
CA PRO A 99 -12.35 -2.98 18.43
C PRO A 99 -13.54 -2.12 17.97
N ILE A 100 -13.28 -1.20 17.04
CA ILE A 100 -14.35 -0.44 16.38
C ILE A 100 -14.68 -1.13 15.06
N TYR A 101 -15.93 -1.55 14.92
CA TYR A 101 -16.45 -2.16 13.71
C TYR A 101 -17.38 -1.18 12.98
N LYS A 102 -17.27 -1.15 11.66
CA LYS A 102 -18.25 -0.55 10.76
C LYS A 102 -18.60 -1.56 9.67
N ALA A 103 -19.85 -1.59 9.25
CA ALA A 103 -20.30 -2.49 8.20
C ALA A 103 -21.20 -1.75 7.21
N ASP A 104 -21.11 -2.13 5.95
CA ASP A 104 -21.99 -1.66 4.87
C ASP A 104 -22.19 -2.79 3.86
N PHE A 105 -23.09 -2.61 2.91
CA PHE A 105 -23.32 -3.55 1.82
C PHE A 105 -23.55 -2.83 0.49
N TYR A 106 -23.42 -3.59 -0.59
CA TYR A 106 -23.76 -3.16 -1.93
C TYR A 106 -24.47 -4.29 -2.67
N THR A 107 -25.58 -3.94 -3.33
CA THR A 107 -26.20 -4.78 -4.35
C THR A 107 -26.80 -3.88 -5.43
N PRO A 108 -26.60 -4.18 -6.73
CA PRO A 108 -27.20 -3.40 -7.81
C PRO A 108 -28.74 -3.41 -7.77
N LEU A 109 -29.35 -4.35 -7.04
CA LEU A 109 -30.80 -4.41 -6.84
C LEU A 109 -31.33 -3.31 -5.90
N TYR A 110 -30.47 -2.74 -5.06
CA TYR A 110 -30.81 -1.70 -4.08
C TYR A 110 -30.26 -0.33 -4.50
N ASP A 111 -29.00 -0.29 -4.92
CA ASP A 111 -28.29 0.93 -5.30
C ASP A 111 -28.02 0.93 -6.82
N GLN A 112 -28.97 1.52 -7.57
CA GLN A 112 -28.93 1.64 -9.03
C GLN A 112 -28.23 2.94 -9.44
N ARG A 113 -26.90 2.96 -9.32
CA ARG A 113 -26.08 4.05 -9.85
C ARG A 113 -25.82 3.85 -11.33
N ASP A 114 -26.75 4.35 -12.14
CA ASP A 114 -26.68 4.30 -13.60
C ASP A 114 -25.41 4.99 -14.12
N GLY A 115 -24.61 4.25 -14.90
CA GLY A 115 -23.41 4.78 -15.56
C GLY A 115 -22.12 4.77 -14.73
N GLU A 116 -22.17 4.40 -13.44
CA GLU A 116 -20.97 4.15 -12.65
C GLU A 116 -20.46 2.72 -12.87
N GLU A 117 -19.15 2.58 -13.04
CA GLU A 117 -18.54 1.25 -13.06
C GLU A 117 -18.67 0.59 -11.68
N GLU A 118 -19.13 -0.67 -11.64
CA GLU A 118 -19.22 -1.48 -10.42
C GLU A 118 -17.89 -1.46 -9.63
N SER A 119 -16.75 -1.44 -10.35
CA SER A 119 -15.42 -1.36 -9.76
C SER A 119 -15.20 -0.08 -8.92
N SER A 120 -15.77 1.05 -9.34
CA SER A 120 -15.68 2.34 -8.67
C SER A 120 -16.52 2.35 -7.40
N ILE A 121 -17.76 1.87 -7.50
CA ILE A 121 -18.68 1.74 -6.36
C ILE A 121 -18.04 0.90 -5.25
N ARG A 122 -17.45 -0.24 -5.61
CA ARG A 122 -16.81 -1.15 -4.66
C ARG A 122 -15.61 -0.52 -3.95
N ARG A 123 -14.79 0.23 -4.69
CA ARG A 123 -13.64 0.96 -4.13
C ARG A 123 -14.07 2.08 -3.19
N GLU A 124 -15.09 2.85 -3.56
CA GLU A 124 -15.67 3.88 -2.70
C GLU A 124 -16.21 3.26 -1.40
N LYS A 125 -17.00 2.18 -1.50
CA LYS A 125 -17.59 1.50 -0.33
C LYS A 125 -16.53 0.99 0.63
N LEU A 126 -15.49 0.33 0.12
CA LEU A 126 -14.40 -0.18 0.95
C LEU A 126 -13.60 0.97 1.60
N SER A 127 -13.20 1.97 0.82
CA SER A 127 -12.46 3.12 1.35
C SER A 127 -13.27 3.88 2.40
N THR A 128 -14.58 4.03 2.18
CA THR A 128 -15.49 4.68 3.12
C THR A 128 -15.58 3.92 4.44
N ILE A 129 -15.73 2.59 4.41
CA ILE A 129 -15.91 1.82 5.65
C ILE A 129 -14.65 1.80 6.52
N GLU A 130 -13.47 1.80 5.90
CA GLU A 130 -12.20 1.95 6.60
C GLU A 130 -12.09 3.32 7.26
N ILE A 131 -12.40 4.40 6.53
CA ILE A 131 -12.40 5.75 7.07
C ILE A 131 -13.39 5.87 8.23
N GLU A 132 -14.58 5.30 8.13
CA GLU A 132 -15.57 5.33 9.21
C GLU A 132 -15.10 4.56 10.46
N ALA A 133 -14.37 3.47 10.29
CA ALA A 133 -13.75 2.75 11.40
C ALA A 133 -12.66 3.62 12.07
N ALA A 134 -11.85 4.31 11.27
CA ALA A 134 -10.85 5.27 11.76
C ALA A 134 -11.50 6.44 12.53
N LEU A 135 -12.55 7.04 11.97
CA LEU A 135 -13.31 8.12 12.62
C LEU A 135 -13.91 7.68 13.96
N GLY A 136 -14.49 6.48 14.02
CA GLY A 136 -14.99 5.91 15.28
C GLY A 136 -13.87 5.70 16.30
N ALA A 137 -12.68 5.27 15.86
CA ALA A 137 -11.53 5.16 16.75
C ALA A 137 -11.05 6.52 17.29
N ILE A 138 -11.10 7.58 16.49
CA ILE A 138 -10.77 8.95 16.94
C ILE A 138 -11.73 9.38 18.06
N GLU A 139 -13.02 9.08 17.92
CA GLU A 139 -14.06 9.50 18.85
C GLU A 139 -13.99 8.72 20.17
N GLU A 140 -13.85 7.40 20.09
CA GLU A 140 -13.95 6.52 21.26
C GLU A 140 -12.60 6.25 21.92
N LEU A 141 -11.52 6.15 21.15
CA LEU A 141 -10.22 5.64 21.61
C LEU A 141 -9.14 6.74 21.72
N LYS A 142 -9.34 7.90 21.08
CA LYS A 142 -8.43 9.07 21.12
C LYS A 142 -6.96 8.69 20.94
N PRO A 143 -6.60 8.01 19.83
CA PRO A 143 -5.26 7.48 19.63
C PRO A 143 -4.24 8.59 19.39
N TYR A 144 -2.98 8.29 19.69
CA TYR A 144 -1.83 9.12 19.30
C TYR A 144 -1.62 9.12 17.79
N ALA A 145 -1.75 7.94 17.17
CA ALA A 145 -1.58 7.76 15.73
C ALA A 145 -2.55 6.73 15.16
N ILE A 146 -2.90 6.91 13.88
CA ILE A 146 -3.71 5.99 13.10
C ILE A 146 -2.89 5.51 11.90
N ILE A 147 -2.86 4.20 11.71
CA ILE A 147 -2.26 3.51 10.58
C ILE A 147 -3.38 2.93 9.72
N MET A 148 -3.45 3.35 8.45
CA MET A 148 -4.40 2.84 7.46
C MET A 148 -3.70 1.82 6.54
N ASP A 149 -4.33 0.67 6.25
CA ASP A 149 -3.85 -0.27 5.21
C ASP A 149 -4.25 0.23 3.81
N GLY A 150 -3.37 1.05 3.23
CA GLY A 150 -3.59 1.70 1.95
C GLY A 150 -2.80 3.00 1.80
N SER A 151 -2.66 3.46 0.56
CA SER A 151 -2.11 4.80 0.31
C SER A 151 -3.15 5.85 0.71
N LEU A 152 -2.70 6.95 1.33
CA LEU A 152 -3.62 8.02 1.70
C LEU A 152 -4.33 8.64 0.49
N ILE A 153 -3.63 8.66 -0.66
CA ILE A 153 -4.19 9.13 -1.95
C ILE A 153 -5.39 8.28 -2.39
N ARG A 154 -5.45 6.99 -2.04
CA ARG A 154 -6.62 6.14 -2.37
C ARG A 154 -7.89 6.71 -1.75
N TYR A 155 -7.82 7.15 -0.50
CA TYR A 155 -8.97 7.71 0.20
C TYR A 155 -9.43 9.04 -0.39
N ASP A 156 -8.50 9.86 -0.86
CA ASP A 156 -8.79 11.11 -1.57
C ASP A 156 -9.54 10.86 -2.88
N ILE A 157 -9.13 9.84 -3.64
CA ILE A 157 -9.74 9.48 -4.93
C ILE A 157 -11.10 8.77 -4.72
N ASP A 158 -11.12 7.74 -3.89
CA ASP A 158 -12.26 6.81 -3.80
C ASP A 158 -13.32 7.29 -2.79
N SER A 159 -12.99 8.16 -1.82
CA SER A 159 -13.94 8.64 -0.80
C SER A 159 -13.61 10.06 -0.29
N TYR A 160 -13.49 11.01 -1.21
CA TYR A 160 -13.03 12.39 -0.95
C TYR A 160 -13.68 13.08 0.26
N LYS A 161 -15.01 13.04 0.38
CA LYS A 161 -15.72 13.74 1.46
C LYS A 161 -15.36 13.17 2.84
N LYS A 162 -15.31 11.85 2.96
CA LYS A 162 -14.95 11.16 4.21
C LYS A 162 -13.47 11.28 4.50
N TRP A 163 -12.64 11.24 3.46
CA TRP A 163 -11.21 11.51 3.57
C TRP A 163 -10.94 12.89 4.18
N LEU A 164 -11.62 13.93 3.68
CA LEU A 164 -11.51 15.28 4.22
C LEU A 164 -11.96 15.34 5.68
N GLU A 165 -13.04 14.64 6.04
CA GLU A 165 -13.49 14.53 7.44
C GLU A 165 -12.40 13.93 8.35
N LEU A 166 -11.82 12.79 7.94
CA LEU A 166 -10.75 12.12 8.68
C LEU A 166 -9.52 13.00 8.83
N ARG A 167 -9.06 13.59 7.72
CA ARG A 167 -7.90 14.48 7.71
C ARG A 167 -8.09 15.66 8.66
N THR A 168 -9.22 16.35 8.55
CA THR A 168 -9.53 17.50 9.41
C THR A 168 -9.57 17.09 10.89
N LYS A 169 -10.22 15.98 11.25
CA LYS A 169 -10.24 15.51 12.64
C LYS A 169 -8.84 15.15 13.15
N CYS A 170 -8.00 14.54 12.32
CA CYS A 170 -6.62 14.23 12.70
C CYS A 170 -5.80 15.52 12.93
N GLU A 171 -5.89 16.49 12.01
CA GLU A 171 -5.19 17.78 12.11
C GLU A 171 -5.64 18.55 13.37
N GLU A 172 -6.95 18.67 13.62
CA GLU A 172 -7.51 19.37 14.78
C GLU A 172 -7.11 18.75 16.12
N LYS A 173 -6.95 17.42 16.16
CA LYS A 173 -6.63 16.67 17.39
C LYS A 173 -5.15 16.34 17.53
N GLY A 174 -4.31 16.73 16.57
CA GLY A 174 -2.89 16.40 16.56
C GLY A 174 -2.60 14.90 16.44
N ILE A 175 -3.46 14.14 15.75
CA ILE A 175 -3.30 12.70 15.54
C ILE A 175 -2.45 12.47 14.29
N ILE A 176 -1.39 11.67 14.41
CA ILE A 176 -0.55 11.31 13.27
C ILE A 176 -1.30 10.29 12.41
N LEU A 177 -1.54 10.63 11.14
CA LEU A 177 -2.17 9.75 10.17
C LEU A 177 -1.13 9.17 9.21
N VAL A 178 -1.03 7.84 9.12
CA VAL A 178 -0.06 7.12 8.30
C VAL A 178 -0.80 6.16 7.37
N GLY A 179 -0.53 6.24 6.07
CA GLY A 179 -0.92 5.20 5.11
C GLY A 179 0.22 4.22 4.88
N VAL A 180 -0.05 2.92 5.01
CA VAL A 180 0.94 1.86 4.78
C VAL A 180 0.51 1.07 3.56
N ILE A 181 1.41 0.95 2.59
CA ILE A 181 1.20 0.11 1.40
C ILE A 181 2.22 -1.02 1.37
N LYS A 182 1.76 -2.21 1.00
CA LYS A 182 2.61 -3.38 0.76
C LYS A 182 3.22 -3.33 -0.64
N ASP A 183 2.46 -2.77 -1.58
CA ASP A 183 2.82 -2.74 -2.99
C ASP A 183 3.10 -1.30 -3.45
N ILE A 184 4.36 -1.04 -3.78
CA ILE A 184 4.83 0.23 -4.34
C ILE A 184 4.75 0.12 -5.86
N LYS A 185 3.76 0.80 -6.45
CA LYS A 185 3.58 0.92 -7.92
C LYS A 185 4.16 2.22 -8.49
N THR A 186 4.99 2.91 -7.72
CA THR A 186 5.74 4.07 -8.21
C THR A 186 6.93 3.60 -9.04
N ASP A 187 7.44 4.50 -9.86
CA ASP A 187 8.54 4.31 -10.81
C ASP A 187 9.61 5.39 -10.65
N ILE A 188 9.72 6.00 -9.47
CA ILE A 188 10.63 7.13 -9.18
C ILE A 188 12.09 6.73 -9.45
N ILE A 189 12.47 5.53 -9.01
CA ILE A 189 13.81 4.97 -9.22
C ILE A 189 13.99 4.58 -10.68
N GLY A 190 12.95 3.98 -11.28
CA GLY A 190 12.96 3.59 -12.70
C GLY A 190 13.15 4.76 -13.64
N GLU A 191 12.47 5.87 -13.41
CA GLU A 191 12.64 7.12 -14.15
C GLU A 191 14.05 7.70 -13.98
N ALA A 192 14.57 7.72 -12.74
CA ALA A 192 15.93 8.21 -12.48
C ALA A 192 16.98 7.37 -13.22
N LEU A 193 16.88 6.03 -13.16
CA LEU A 193 17.78 5.12 -13.86
C LEU A 193 17.74 5.31 -15.38
N LYS A 194 16.54 5.48 -15.95
CA LYS A 194 16.36 5.71 -17.39
C LYS A 194 16.93 7.05 -17.85
N ASN A 195 16.93 8.06 -16.97
CA ASN A 195 17.47 9.38 -17.26
C ASN A 195 19.01 9.45 -17.13
N ASP A 196 19.63 8.47 -16.48
CA ASP A 196 21.09 8.34 -16.42
C ASP A 196 21.64 7.79 -17.74
N LYS A 197 22.21 8.69 -18.56
CA LYS A 197 22.78 8.36 -19.87
C LYS A 197 24.01 7.45 -19.82
N SER A 198 24.61 7.24 -18.64
CA SER A 198 25.71 6.30 -18.46
C SER A 198 25.22 4.85 -18.38
N LEU A 199 23.92 4.65 -18.15
CA LEU A 199 23.29 3.34 -18.05
C LEU A 199 22.51 3.04 -19.33
N GLU A 200 22.73 1.86 -19.93
CA GLU A 200 21.96 1.39 -21.10
C GLU A 200 20.60 0.80 -20.67
N ILE A 201 19.77 1.60 -19.99
CA ILE A 201 18.45 1.20 -19.50
C ILE A 201 17.36 1.93 -20.28
N ASN A 202 16.69 1.20 -21.17
CA ASN A 202 15.64 1.78 -22.04
C ASN A 202 14.21 1.49 -21.54
N GLU A 203 14.06 0.53 -20.63
CA GLU A 203 12.76 0.11 -20.08
C GLU A 203 12.44 0.88 -18.79
N LEU A 204 11.15 1.09 -18.54
CA LEU A 204 10.67 1.67 -17.29
C LEU A 204 10.32 0.53 -16.32
N PHE A 205 10.84 0.62 -15.09
CA PHE A 205 10.64 -0.39 -14.05
C PHE A 205 9.91 0.22 -12.86
N TYR A 206 9.08 -0.57 -12.20
CA TYR A 206 8.50 -0.17 -10.93
C TYR A 206 9.54 -0.28 -9.81
N ASP A 207 9.46 0.62 -8.84
CA ASP A 207 10.39 0.70 -7.70
C ASP A 207 10.44 -0.62 -6.92
N ARG A 208 9.30 -1.31 -6.78
CA ARG A 208 9.23 -2.64 -6.14
C ARG A 208 10.11 -3.67 -6.84
N GLU A 209 10.15 -3.65 -8.18
CA GLU A 209 10.93 -4.61 -8.97
C GLU A 209 12.43 -4.33 -8.80
N LEU A 210 12.80 -3.05 -8.78
CA LEU A 210 14.17 -2.60 -8.60
C LEU A 210 14.71 -2.85 -7.19
N LEU A 211 13.88 -2.66 -6.16
CA LEU A 211 14.26 -2.79 -4.75
C LEU A 211 14.27 -4.23 -4.24
N TYR A 212 13.77 -5.19 -5.02
CA TYR A 212 13.68 -6.58 -4.59
C TYR A 212 15.06 -7.16 -4.21
N GLY A 213 15.22 -7.50 -2.93
CA GLY A 213 16.48 -8.03 -2.39
C GLY A 213 17.64 -7.03 -2.32
N LYS A 214 17.40 -5.73 -2.50
CA LYS A 214 18.46 -4.69 -2.47
C LYS A 214 18.60 -3.99 -1.11
N LEU A 215 17.53 -3.96 -0.33
CA LEU A 215 17.50 -3.40 1.01
C LEU A 215 17.68 -4.47 2.09
N GLU A 216 18.43 -4.14 3.13
CA GLU A 216 18.56 -4.93 4.34
C GLU A 216 17.35 -4.74 5.27
N TYR A 217 17.17 -5.69 6.19
CA TYR A 217 16.10 -5.59 7.18
C TYR A 217 16.22 -4.30 8.01
N GLY A 218 15.13 -3.53 8.03
CA GLY A 218 15.03 -2.25 8.74
C GLY A 218 15.54 -1.05 7.95
N GLU A 219 15.99 -1.23 6.70
CA GLU A 219 16.36 -0.09 5.85
C GLU A 219 15.15 0.59 5.23
N VAL A 220 15.24 1.91 5.11
CA VAL A 220 14.25 2.78 4.46
C VAL A 220 14.95 3.82 3.60
N ILE A 221 14.27 4.21 2.53
CA ILE A 221 14.69 5.31 1.64
C ILE A 221 13.65 6.42 1.79
N PRO A 222 13.95 7.51 2.52
CA PRO A 222 13.07 8.66 2.57
C PRO A 222 13.18 9.42 1.25
N ILE A 223 12.06 9.53 0.54
CA ILE A 223 11.97 10.36 -0.66
C ILE A 223 11.46 11.72 -0.22
N TYR A 224 12.33 12.72 -0.27
CA TYR A 224 11.94 14.12 -0.06
C TYR A 224 11.54 14.70 -1.42
N ARG A 225 10.31 15.23 -1.51
CA ARG A 225 9.99 16.17 -2.59
C ARG A 225 10.31 17.56 -2.05
N ASP A 226 11.24 18.25 -2.68
CA ASP A 226 11.36 19.70 -2.56
C ASP A 226 10.10 20.39 -3.13
#